data_AF-A0A2I4B8J7-F1
#
_entry.id   AF-A0A2I4B8J7-F1
#
_cell.length_a   1.000
_cell.length_b   1.000
_cell.length_c   1.000
_cell.angle_alpha   90.00
_cell.angle_beta   90.00
_cell.angle_gamma   90.00
#
_symmetry.space_group_name_H-M   'P 1'
#
loop_
_entity.id
_entity.type
_entity.pdbx_description
1 polymer ?
#
loop_
_entity_poly.entity_id
_entity_poly.type
_entity_poly.pdbx_seq_one_letter_code
_entity_poly.pdbx_strand_id
1 'polypeptide(L)'
;MRLSGGTLGFFLLLWVCVESLNSRGCSSFFCRKSQRVSGLDPGVDPGSPLFLTPYLEKGAIDEARKLSLVGNLPGANVKSYSGYLTVNKQFNSNLFFWFFPALMGAGDKAPVLLWLQGGPGGTSMFGLFVEHGPYVVYKNLTVGMRDFAWTSRYSVLYIDNPVGTGFSFTD
;
A
#
# COMPACT_ATOMS: atom_id res chain seq x y z
N MET A 1 20.43 -75.40 35.07
CA MET A 1 20.14 -76.04 33.77
C MET A 1 20.38 -75.02 32.68
N ARG A 2 21.28 -75.33 31.75
CA ARG A 2 21.67 -74.50 30.59
C ARG A 2 20.71 -74.76 29.41
N LEU A 3 20.89 -73.97 28.35
CA LEU A 3 20.31 -74.02 26.99
C LEU A 3 19.10 -73.08 26.80
N SER A 4 18.97 -72.26 25.75
CA SER A 4 19.72 -72.01 24.50
C SER A 4 19.11 -70.72 23.90
N GLY A 5 19.88 -69.74 23.41
CA GLY A 5 20.16 -69.54 21.97
C GLY A 5 18.94 -68.98 21.20
N GLY A 6 18.99 -67.92 20.38
CA GLY A 6 20.10 -67.24 19.72
C GLY A 6 19.58 -66.10 18.83
N THR A 7 20.57 -65.37 18.32
CA THR A 7 20.61 -64.05 17.70
C THR A 7 20.16 -64.01 16.23
N LEU A 8 19.56 -62.89 15.80
CA LEU A 8 19.50 -62.38 14.41
C LEU A 8 19.51 -60.85 14.54
N GLY A 9 20.35 -60.03 13.91
CA GLY A 9 21.13 -60.20 12.71
C GLY A 9 20.97 -58.91 11.89
N PHE A 10 22.06 -58.14 11.79
CA PHE A 10 22.25 -56.94 10.96
C PHE A 10 21.83 -57.13 9.48
N PHE A 11 21.56 -56.03 8.75
CA PHE A 11 21.85 -55.71 7.31
C PHE A 11 20.81 -54.68 6.80
N LEU A 12 21.12 -53.38 6.74
CA LEU A 12 21.73 -52.60 5.62
C LEU A 12 20.79 -52.30 4.41
N LEU A 13 20.68 -50.99 4.15
CA LEU A 13 20.66 -50.29 2.85
C LEU A 13 19.34 -50.07 2.07
N LEU A 14 19.01 -48.77 1.98
CA LEU A 14 18.82 -47.98 0.74
C LEU A 14 17.89 -48.56 -0.34
N TRP A 15 16.71 -47.93 -0.48
CA TRP A 15 16.11 -47.76 -1.80
C TRP A 15 15.59 -46.32 -1.97
N VAL A 16 16.32 -45.56 -2.78
CA VAL A 16 15.84 -44.34 -3.43
C VAL A 16 14.83 -44.76 -4.48
N CYS A 17 13.55 -44.43 -4.28
CA CYS A 17 12.57 -44.38 -5.36
C CYS A 17 12.26 -42.91 -5.65
N VAL A 18 12.75 -42.47 -6.81
CA VAL A 18 12.35 -41.25 -7.49
C VAL A 18 10.94 -41.47 -8.00
N GLU A 19 9.96 -40.71 -7.50
CA GLU A 19 8.69 -40.50 -8.20
C GLU A 19 8.38 -39.00 -8.26
N SER A 20 8.56 -38.46 -9.46
CA SER A 20 8.04 -37.19 -9.90
C SER A 20 6.53 -37.30 -10.08
N LEU A 21 5.75 -36.78 -9.13
CA LEU A 21 4.34 -36.43 -9.34
C LEU A 21 4.09 -35.01 -8.81
N ASN A 22 4.37 -34.06 -9.69
CA ASN A 22 3.60 -32.84 -9.97
C ASN A 22 2.46 -32.53 -8.96
N SER A 23 2.75 -31.81 -7.87
CA SER A 23 1.72 -31.11 -7.11
C SER A 23 1.90 -29.60 -7.27
N ARG A 24 1.09 -29.01 -8.16
CA ARG A 24 0.84 -27.57 -8.20
C ARG A 24 0.00 -27.20 -6.97
N GLY A 25 0.62 -27.18 -5.80
CA GLY A 25 0.04 -26.63 -4.58
C GLY A 25 0.31 -25.13 -4.52
N CYS A 26 -0.65 -24.33 -4.96
CA CYS A 26 -0.60 -22.88 -4.78
C CYS A 26 -0.56 -22.59 -3.27
N SER A 27 0.52 -21.96 -2.80
CA SER A 27 0.63 -21.59 -1.38
C SER A 27 -0.51 -20.63 -1.02
N SER A 28 -1.19 -20.95 0.07
CA SER A 28 -2.41 -20.30 0.57
C SER A 28 -2.27 -18.79 0.85
N PHE A 29 -1.07 -18.23 0.72
CA PHE A 29 -0.80 -16.81 0.86
C PHE A 29 -1.09 -15.97 -0.39
N PHE A 30 -1.02 -16.55 -1.60
CA PHE A 30 -1.19 -15.79 -2.86
C PHE A 30 -2.42 -16.16 -3.68
N CYS A 31 -3.21 -17.15 -3.24
CA CYS A 31 -4.45 -17.58 -3.93
C CYS A 31 -5.73 -17.11 -3.22
N ARG A 32 -5.69 -15.99 -2.50
CA ARG A 32 -6.94 -15.34 -2.08
C ARG A 32 -7.53 -14.67 -3.32
N LYS A 33 -8.71 -15.13 -3.75
CA LYS A 33 -9.59 -14.31 -4.60
C LYS A 33 -9.65 -12.94 -3.94
N SER A 34 -9.08 -11.93 -4.60
CA SER A 34 -9.32 -10.54 -4.24
C SER A 34 -10.82 -10.38 -4.24
N GLN A 35 -11.42 -10.19 -3.06
CA GLN A 35 -12.77 -9.66 -3.01
C GLN A 35 -12.65 -8.29 -3.64
N ARG A 36 -13.06 -8.17 -4.91
CA ARG A 36 -13.25 -6.86 -5.52
C ARG A 36 -14.16 -6.11 -4.57
N VAL A 37 -13.60 -5.08 -3.93
CA VAL A 37 -14.38 -4.10 -3.20
C VAL A 37 -15.46 -3.66 -4.17
N SER A 38 -16.72 -3.80 -3.75
CA SER A 38 -17.87 -3.28 -4.50
C SER A 38 -17.51 -1.88 -4.96
N GLY A 39 -17.60 -1.63 -6.27
CA GLY A 39 -17.39 -0.30 -6.83
C GLY A 39 -18.28 0.70 -6.10
N LEU A 40 -17.88 1.98 -6.16
CA LEU A 40 -18.74 3.11 -5.82
C LEU A 40 -20.17 2.85 -6.33
N ASP A 41 -21.19 3.29 -5.58
CA ASP A 41 -22.58 3.16 -5.99
C ASP A 41 -22.70 3.51 -7.50
N PRO A 42 -23.34 2.65 -8.32
CA PRO A 42 -23.37 2.84 -9.76
C PRO A 42 -23.90 4.25 -10.09
N GLY A 43 -23.01 5.12 -10.59
CA GLY A 43 -23.36 6.50 -10.97
C GLY A 43 -22.76 7.62 -10.10
N VAL A 44 -21.98 7.33 -9.06
CA VAL A 44 -21.21 8.38 -8.37
C VAL A 44 -20.00 8.77 -9.21
N ASP A 45 -20.03 9.98 -9.78
CA ASP A 45 -18.89 10.60 -10.46
C ASP A 45 -17.79 10.92 -9.43
N PRO A 46 -16.59 10.29 -9.52
CA PRO A 46 -15.47 10.60 -8.62
C PRO A 46 -14.83 11.96 -8.92
N GLY A 47 -15.30 12.66 -9.96
CA GLY A 47 -14.75 13.93 -10.42
C GLY A 47 -13.55 13.74 -11.35
N SER A 48 -13.02 14.87 -11.84
CA SER A 48 -11.83 14.89 -12.69
C SER A 48 -10.54 14.82 -11.86
N PRO A 49 -9.48 14.13 -12.33
CA PRO A 49 -8.20 14.09 -11.64
C PRO A 49 -7.59 15.49 -11.52
N LEU A 50 -7.05 15.81 -10.34
CA LEU A 50 -6.37 17.08 -10.08
C LEU A 50 -4.88 16.97 -10.41
N PHE A 51 -4.47 17.62 -11.50
CA PHE A 51 -3.05 17.79 -11.84
C PHE A 51 -2.52 19.10 -11.24
N LEU A 52 -1.54 19.00 -10.35
CA LEU A 52 -0.97 20.17 -9.68
C LEU A 52 0.11 20.86 -10.50
N THR A 53 0.81 20.15 -11.39
CA THR A 53 1.92 20.66 -12.19
C THR A 53 1.61 21.99 -12.89
N PRO A 54 0.45 22.17 -13.56
CA PRO A 54 0.14 23.43 -14.24
C PRO A 54 0.03 24.64 -13.28
N TYR A 55 -0.41 24.43 -12.04
CA TYR A 55 -0.48 25.47 -11.02
C TYR A 55 0.90 25.77 -10.45
N LEU A 56 1.70 24.73 -10.19
CA LEU A 56 3.06 24.86 -9.67
C LEU A 56 3.97 25.59 -10.66
N GLU A 57 3.86 25.29 -11.96
CA GLU A 57 4.63 25.97 -13.02
C GLU A 57 4.29 27.45 -13.16
N LYS A 58 3.05 27.83 -12.85
CA LYS A 58 2.59 29.23 -12.83
C LYS A 58 2.95 29.95 -11.52
N GLY A 59 3.54 29.26 -10.54
CA GLY A 59 3.78 29.81 -9.20
C GLY A 59 2.52 29.97 -8.35
N ALA A 60 1.39 29.40 -8.77
CA ALA A 60 0.10 29.46 -8.06
C ALA A 60 0.05 28.43 -6.91
N ILE A 61 1.00 28.52 -5.98
CA ILE A 61 1.22 27.51 -4.92
C ILE A 61 0.04 27.45 -3.94
N ASP A 62 -0.52 28.60 -3.56
CA ASP A 62 -1.63 28.65 -2.60
C ASP A 62 -2.92 28.08 -3.19
N GLU A 63 -3.14 28.29 -4.49
CA GLU A 63 -4.25 27.69 -5.23
C GLU A 63 -4.07 26.16 -5.33
N ALA A 64 -2.88 25.70 -5.71
CA ALA A 64 -2.56 24.27 -5.76
C ALA A 64 -2.78 23.59 -4.39
N ARG A 65 -2.36 24.25 -3.31
CA ARG A 65 -2.57 23.75 -1.93
C ARG A 65 -4.05 23.70 -1.56
N LYS A 66 -4.83 24.70 -1.95
CA LYS A 66 -6.28 24.73 -1.67
C LYS A 66 -7.00 23.61 -2.43
N LEU A 67 -6.69 23.44 -3.71
CA LEU A 67 -7.32 22.44 -4.58
C LEU A 67 -6.97 21.01 -4.16
N SER A 68 -5.75 20.76 -3.68
CA SER A 68 -5.32 19.43 -3.24
C SER A 68 -5.91 18.98 -1.91
N LEU A 69 -6.62 19.85 -1.17
CA LEU A 69 -7.22 19.49 0.11
C LEU A 69 -8.23 18.35 -0.05
N VAL A 70 -8.00 17.25 0.65
CA VAL A 70 -8.89 16.08 0.62
C VAL A 70 -10.06 16.29 1.56
N GLY A 71 -11.27 15.97 1.07
CA GLY A 71 -12.49 16.01 1.87
C GLY A 71 -12.54 14.92 2.94
N ASN A 72 -13.58 14.98 3.78
CA ASN A 72 -13.76 14.02 4.86
C ASN A 72 -14.00 12.61 4.32
N LEU A 73 -13.32 11.62 4.87
CA LEU A 73 -13.61 10.22 4.60
C LEU A 73 -14.71 9.71 5.54
N PRO A 74 -15.50 8.70 5.14
CA PRO A 74 -16.50 8.10 6.01
C PRO A 74 -15.85 7.53 7.29
N GLY A 75 -16.25 8.02 8.46
CA GLY A 75 -15.82 7.52 9.77
C GLY A 75 -14.68 8.31 10.45
N ALA A 76 -13.79 8.96 9.69
CA ALA A 76 -12.73 9.78 10.27
C ALA A 76 -12.35 10.95 9.35
N ASN A 77 -11.92 12.05 9.97
CA ASN A 77 -11.48 13.24 9.25
C ASN A 77 -10.04 13.59 9.63
N VAL A 78 -9.11 13.40 8.69
CA VAL A 78 -7.71 13.82 8.82
C VAL A 78 -7.38 14.79 7.70
N LYS A 79 -6.96 16.00 8.07
CA LYS A 79 -6.47 17.01 7.14
C LYS A 79 -5.34 16.40 6.32
N SER A 80 -5.51 16.39 5.01
CA SER A 80 -4.55 15.80 4.09
C SER A 80 -4.69 16.40 2.70
N TYR A 81 -3.68 16.18 1.85
CA TYR A 81 -3.60 16.76 0.52
C TYR A 81 -3.22 15.69 -0.49
N SER A 82 -3.92 15.62 -1.63
CA SER A 82 -3.58 14.66 -2.68
C SER A 82 -3.73 15.26 -4.07
N GLY A 83 -3.17 14.57 -5.05
CA GLY A 83 -3.25 14.96 -6.45
C GLY A 83 -2.17 14.29 -7.28
N TYR A 84 -2.04 14.77 -8.51
CA TYR A 84 -1.08 14.26 -9.49
C TYR A 84 0.04 15.26 -9.76
N LEU A 85 1.26 14.74 -9.85
CA LEU A 85 2.45 15.45 -10.31
C LEU A 85 2.89 14.84 -11.63
N THR A 86 2.91 15.66 -12.67
CA THR A 86 3.33 15.29 -14.03
C THR A 86 4.85 15.28 -14.06
N VAL A 87 5.42 14.08 -14.19
CA VAL A 87 6.88 13.86 -14.21
C VAL A 87 7.42 13.76 -15.63
N ASN A 88 6.57 13.47 -16.62
CA ASN A 88 6.93 13.50 -18.03
C ASN A 88 5.75 13.97 -18.89
N LYS A 89 5.88 15.15 -19.51
CA LYS A 89 4.83 15.73 -20.37
C LYS A 89 4.69 15.02 -21.72
N GLN A 90 5.75 14.41 -22.24
CA GLN A 90 5.74 13.74 -23.55
C GLN A 90 4.83 12.51 -23.55
N PHE A 91 4.82 11.77 -22.45
CA PHE A 91 4.05 10.52 -22.28
C PHE A 91 2.88 10.67 -21.30
N ASN A 92 2.54 11.90 -20.91
CA ASN A 92 1.57 12.18 -19.86
C ASN A 92 1.77 11.30 -18.61
N SER A 93 3.03 11.14 -18.17
CA SER A 93 3.35 10.33 -17.00
C SER A 93 3.12 11.14 -15.73
N ASN A 94 2.25 10.63 -14.85
CA ASN A 94 1.80 11.30 -13.65
C ASN A 94 1.98 10.39 -12.42
N LEU A 95 2.61 10.93 -11.37
CA LEU A 95 2.70 10.29 -10.06
C LEU A 95 1.58 10.78 -9.15
N PHE A 96 0.88 9.85 -8.50
CA PHE A 96 -0.06 10.15 -7.44
C PHE A 96 0.67 10.30 -6.10
N PHE A 97 0.27 11.30 -5.32
CA PHE A 97 0.73 11.46 -3.94
C PHE A 97 -0.44 11.69 -2.98
N TRP A 98 -0.21 11.36 -1.71
CA TRP A 98 -1.07 11.77 -0.61
C TRP A 98 -0.22 12.19 0.58
N PHE A 99 -0.36 13.45 0.98
CA PHE A 99 0.39 14.09 2.05
C PHE A 99 -0.47 14.30 3.30
N PHE A 100 0.10 13.98 4.46
CA PHE A 100 -0.51 14.16 5.77
C PHE A 100 0.39 15.03 6.64
N PRO A 101 0.02 16.29 6.94
CA PRO A 101 0.73 17.08 7.95
C PRO A 101 0.66 16.40 9.32
N ALA A 102 1.67 16.62 10.15
CA ALA A 102 1.70 16.11 11.52
C ALA A 102 0.48 16.60 12.33
N LEU A 103 -0.16 15.68 13.06
CA LEU A 103 -1.33 15.96 13.90
C LEU A 103 -0.96 16.64 15.22
N MET A 104 0.11 16.17 15.87
CA MET A 104 0.61 16.71 17.14
C MET A 104 2.04 17.25 16.97
N GLY A 105 2.41 18.18 17.85
CA GLY A 105 3.68 18.88 17.75
C GLY A 105 3.55 20.18 16.96
N ALA A 106 4.69 20.80 16.64
CA ALA A 106 4.77 22.18 16.16
C ALA A 106 4.22 22.42 14.72
N GLY A 107 3.24 21.64 14.27
CA GLY A 107 2.56 21.76 12.98
C GLY A 107 3.56 21.87 11.83
N ASP A 108 3.71 23.08 11.30
CA ASP A 108 4.62 23.45 10.21
C ASP A 108 6.11 23.19 10.50
N LYS A 109 6.51 22.96 11.76
CA LYS A 109 7.90 22.64 12.13
C LYS A 109 8.19 21.14 12.25
N ALA A 110 7.18 20.28 12.07
CA ALA A 110 7.39 18.84 12.09
C ALA A 110 8.25 18.38 10.90
N PRO A 111 9.15 17.39 11.05
CA PRO A 111 9.91 16.86 9.93
C PRO A 111 8.99 16.24 8.89
N VAL A 112 9.37 16.35 7.62
CA VAL A 112 8.70 15.65 6.53
C VAL A 112 9.37 14.31 6.28
N LEU A 113 8.60 13.23 6.33
CA LEU A 113 9.01 11.88 5.97
C LEU A 113 8.43 11.52 4.60
N LEU A 114 9.28 11.04 3.70
CA LEU A 114 8.86 10.42 2.45
C LEU A 114 8.72 8.91 2.66
N TRP A 115 7.56 8.36 2.31
CA TRP A 115 7.31 6.92 2.32
C TRP A 115 7.14 6.39 0.90
N LEU A 116 7.91 5.36 0.58
CA LEU A 116 7.89 4.66 -0.69
C LEU A 116 7.73 3.16 -0.42
N GLN A 117 6.63 2.57 -0.86
CA GLN A 117 6.45 1.13 -0.75
C GLN A 117 7.33 0.38 -1.78
N GLY A 118 7.79 -0.80 -1.37
CA GLY A 118 8.62 -1.68 -2.19
C GLY A 118 7.82 -2.54 -3.19
N GLY A 119 8.39 -3.70 -3.54
CA GLY A 119 7.82 -4.61 -4.53
C GLY A 119 8.90 -5.14 -5.46
N PRO A 120 9.13 -4.52 -6.64
CA PRO A 120 8.70 -3.19 -7.12
C PRO A 120 7.24 -3.08 -7.58
N GLY A 121 6.69 -1.86 -7.61
CA GLY A 121 5.34 -1.57 -8.09
C GLY A 121 4.23 -1.73 -7.03
N GLY A 122 4.59 -1.83 -5.76
CA GLY A 122 3.64 -1.79 -4.65
C GLY A 122 3.18 -0.36 -4.38
N THR A 123 1.87 -0.16 -4.20
CA THR A 123 1.32 1.16 -3.86
C THR A 123 1.74 1.59 -2.45
N SER A 124 2.13 2.85 -2.31
CA SER A 124 2.40 3.48 -1.02
C SER A 124 1.15 3.69 -0.19
N MET A 125 -0.05 3.55 -0.80
CA MET A 125 -1.31 3.48 -0.07
C MET A 125 -1.37 2.28 0.87
N PHE A 126 -0.54 1.25 0.65
CA PHE A 126 -0.38 0.15 1.61
C PHE A 126 0.21 0.66 2.94
N GLY A 127 1.25 1.48 2.90
CA GLY A 127 1.82 2.08 4.11
C GLY A 127 0.84 3.02 4.82
N LEU A 128 0.02 3.71 4.04
CA LEU A 128 -1.02 4.63 4.53
C LEU A 128 -2.15 3.88 5.27
N PHE A 129 -2.74 2.85 4.66
CA PHE A 129 -3.94 2.19 5.21
C PHE A 129 -3.64 0.97 6.08
N VAL A 130 -2.51 0.29 5.87
CA VAL A 130 -2.21 -1.01 6.50
C VAL A 130 -1.14 -0.88 7.58
N GLU A 131 -0.08 -0.12 7.33
CA GLU A 131 1.11 -0.11 8.18
C GLU A 131 1.05 0.99 9.26
N HIS A 132 1.44 2.22 8.91
CA HIS A 132 1.73 3.27 9.89
C HIS A 132 1.05 4.62 9.59
N GLY A 133 0.23 4.70 8.54
CA GLY A 133 -0.56 5.89 8.26
C GLY A 133 -1.70 6.10 9.25
N PRO A 134 -2.43 7.23 9.09
CA PRO A 134 -3.39 7.68 10.09
C PRO A 134 -4.66 6.83 10.18
N TYR A 135 -4.93 6.01 9.16
CA TYR A 135 -6.19 5.31 9.03
C TYR A 135 -6.07 3.82 9.30
N VAL A 136 -7.17 3.26 9.81
CA VAL A 136 -7.51 1.83 9.77
C VAL A 136 -8.78 1.67 8.95
N VAL A 137 -8.80 0.73 8.01
CA VAL A 137 -10.00 0.47 7.18
C VAL A 137 -10.83 -0.63 7.83
N TYR A 138 -12.11 -0.35 8.09
CA TYR A 138 -13.05 -1.33 8.65
C TYR A 138 -13.78 -2.12 7.55
N LYS A 139 -14.39 -3.25 7.93
CA LYS A 139 -15.12 -4.13 7.00
C LYS A 139 -16.30 -3.46 6.29
N ASN A 140 -16.86 -2.41 6.88
CA ASN A 140 -17.95 -1.61 6.31
C ASN A 140 -17.43 -0.50 5.37
N LEU A 141 -16.16 -0.53 4.97
CA LEU A 141 -15.50 0.46 4.10
C LEU A 141 -15.42 1.89 4.67
N THR A 142 -15.65 2.05 5.98
CA THR A 142 -15.34 3.28 6.70
C THR A 142 -13.91 3.24 7.23
N VAL A 143 -13.36 4.40 7.55
CA VAL A 143 -12.04 4.55 8.17
C VAL A 143 -12.15 4.96 9.63
N GLY A 144 -11.25 4.46 10.46
CA GLY A 144 -11.00 4.91 11.83
C GLY A 144 -9.59 5.47 11.97
N MET A 145 -9.32 6.16 13.09
CA MET A 145 -7.99 6.65 13.41
C MET A 145 -7.11 5.54 13.99
N ARG A 146 -5.83 5.50 13.59
CA ARG A 146 -4.84 4.57 14.13
C ARG A 146 -4.16 5.15 15.37
N ASP A 147 -4.15 4.37 16.46
CA ASP A 147 -3.58 4.78 17.75
C ASP A 147 -2.09 5.18 17.68
N PHE A 148 -1.31 4.43 16.89
CA PHE A 148 0.14 4.61 16.75
C PHE A 148 0.55 5.03 15.32
N ALA A 149 -0.12 6.05 14.78
CA ALA A 149 0.23 6.58 13.46
C ALA A 149 1.53 7.40 13.48
N TRP A 150 2.38 7.27 12.46
CA TRP A 150 3.56 8.12 12.29
C TRP A 150 3.19 9.59 12.07
N THR A 151 2.03 9.82 11.45
CA THR A 151 1.44 11.15 11.26
C THR A 151 1.08 11.86 12.56
N SER A 152 1.18 11.18 13.72
CA SER A 152 1.05 11.84 15.02
C SER A 152 2.16 12.86 15.28
N ARG A 153 3.40 12.61 14.82
CA ARG A 153 4.57 13.46 15.09
C ARG A 153 5.29 13.98 13.85
N TYR A 154 5.09 13.32 12.71
CA TYR A 154 5.76 13.64 11.46
C TYR A 154 4.75 13.98 10.37
N SER A 155 5.14 14.86 9.46
CA SER A 155 4.39 15.08 8.24
C SER A 155 4.79 14.01 7.24
N VAL A 156 3.87 13.19 6.74
CA VAL A 156 4.21 12.03 5.90
C VAL A 156 3.70 12.22 4.48
N LEU A 157 4.59 12.07 3.51
CA LEU A 157 4.30 12.09 2.07
C LEU A 157 4.35 10.66 1.53
N TYR A 158 3.22 10.15 1.06
CA TYR A 158 3.11 8.86 0.38
C TYR A 158 3.10 9.10 -1.13
N ILE A 159 3.94 8.39 -1.88
CA ILE A 159 3.99 8.49 -3.36
C ILE A 159 3.88 7.10 -3.96
N ASP A 160 2.98 6.92 -4.92
CA ASP A 160 2.93 5.69 -5.70
C ASP A 160 4.02 5.70 -6.78
N ASN A 161 5.10 4.95 -6.58
CA ASN A 161 6.25 4.89 -7.48
C ASN A 161 6.63 3.44 -7.86
N PRO A 162 7.13 3.20 -9.09
CA PRO A 162 7.28 4.13 -10.22
C PRO A 162 5.93 4.44 -10.91
N VAL A 163 5.98 5.21 -12.00
CA VAL A 163 4.82 5.45 -12.88
C VAL A 163 4.18 4.11 -13.29
N GLY A 164 2.85 4.02 -13.24
CA GLY A 164 2.08 2.77 -13.43
C GLY A 164 1.77 2.01 -12.12
N THR A 165 2.30 2.47 -10.98
CA THR A 165 2.02 1.90 -9.66
C THR A 165 0.77 2.54 -9.06
N GLY A 166 -0.11 1.73 -8.44
CA GLY A 166 -1.26 2.24 -7.70
C GLY A 166 -2.12 3.18 -8.54
N PHE A 167 -2.24 4.44 -8.11
CA PHE A 167 -2.97 5.47 -8.86
C PHE A 167 -2.12 6.24 -9.88
N SER A 168 -0.79 6.08 -9.88
CA SER A 168 0.12 6.69 -10.85
C SER A 168 -0.02 6.05 -12.23
N PHE A 169 0.02 6.84 -13.31
CA PHE A 169 -0.23 6.35 -14.66
C PHE A 169 0.60 7.08 -15.73
N THR A 170 0.60 6.54 -16.94
CA THR A 170 1.16 7.12 -18.16
C THR A 170 0.30 6.72 -19.35
N ASP A 171 0.30 7.53 -20.40
CA ASP A 171 -0.38 7.23 -21.66
C ASP A 171 0.55 6.50 -22.65
#